data_AF-A0A3D2R171-F1
#
_entry.id   AF-A0A3D2R171-F1
#
_cell.length_a   1.000
_cell.length_b   1.000
_cell.length_c   1.000
_cell.angle_alpha   90.00
_cell.angle_beta   90.00
_cell.angle_gamma   90.00
#
_symmetry.space_group_name_H-M   'P 1'
#
loop_
_entity.id
_entity.type
_entity.pdbx_description
1 polymer ?
#
loop_
_entity_poly.entity_id
_entity_poly.type
_entity_poly.pdbx_seq_one_letter_code
_entity_poly.pdbx_strand_id
1 'polypeptide(L)'
;IDLYGMPVFNAPEEPILGVDKILIKNGAIDYWEAEVDSLKSDADALNEFYRQFPRTESHAFRDESKQSIFNLTKIYQQIDYNDSTIREHHTTRGSFHWRDGVQDSKVIWTPDSRGRFSVSWIPSKSIQNNVYNRNGTAHPGNEHIGSFGCDSYDISAVVGGRGSNGSLHGMTKFHMDEAPVNEFFLEYIARPQTAEIFFEEVLMACIFYGMPILIENNKPRLLYHFKNRGYRNFCLNRPDKLYNKLSKTERELGGIPNSSEDVKQSHASAIESYIEKFIGMDLAGNYRDSDEIGTMPFTRTLEDWAKFDINDRTKFDASISSGLAIMANQKHIYIPEKKESKISINFARYSNDGNTSQLIE
;
A
#
# COMPACT_ATOMS: atom_id res chain seq x y z
N ILE A 1 1.00 21.63 39.22
CA ILE A 1 2.35 22.21 39.41
C ILE A 1 2.57 22.31 40.91
N ASP A 2 3.69 21.80 41.42
CA ASP A 2 4.02 21.83 42.85
C ASP A 2 4.29 23.26 43.34
N LEU A 3 4.44 23.43 44.66
CA LEU A 3 4.72 24.72 45.29
C LEU A 3 5.95 25.46 44.70
N TYR A 4 6.88 24.73 44.07
CA TYR A 4 8.12 25.26 43.50
C TYR A 4 8.03 25.57 42.01
N GLY A 5 6.86 25.39 41.39
CA GLY A 5 6.68 25.64 39.96
C GLY A 5 7.04 24.45 39.07
N MET A 6 7.30 23.27 39.63
CA MET A 6 7.62 22.06 38.88
C MET A 6 6.35 21.30 38.45
N PRO A 7 6.28 20.83 37.20
CA PRO A 7 5.18 19.96 36.77
C PRO A 7 5.26 18.61 37.50
N VAL A 8 4.11 18.12 37.95
CA VAL A 8 3.98 16.78 38.54
C VAL A 8 3.49 15.86 37.43
N PHE A 9 4.41 15.05 36.91
CA PHE A 9 4.13 14.20 35.76
C PHE A 9 3.36 12.94 36.13
N ASN A 10 3.86 12.17 37.10
CA ASN A 10 3.24 10.94 37.58
C ASN A 10 2.70 11.13 39.01
N ALA A 11 1.81 10.24 39.43
CA ALA A 11 1.20 10.25 40.74
C ALA A 11 2.31 10.10 41.80
N PRO A 12 2.43 11.04 42.75
CA PRO A 12 3.49 10.98 43.74
C PRO A 12 3.17 9.92 44.80
N GLU A 13 4.19 9.25 45.33
CA GLU A 13 4.03 8.26 46.41
C GLU A 13 3.35 8.85 47.65
N GLU A 14 3.67 10.10 47.98
CA GLU A 14 3.01 10.88 49.00
C GLU A 14 2.42 12.18 48.41
N PRO A 15 1.21 12.61 48.83
CA PRO A 15 0.60 13.83 48.29
C PRO A 15 1.49 15.06 48.45
N ILE A 16 1.75 15.77 47.35
CA ILE A 16 2.62 16.95 47.32
C ILE A 16 1.76 18.22 47.38
N LEU A 17 2.21 19.27 48.07
CA LEU A 17 1.48 20.54 48.11
C LEU A 17 1.62 21.31 46.78
N GLY A 18 0.48 21.66 46.19
CA GLY A 18 0.40 22.50 44.99
C GLY A 18 0.55 24.00 45.28
N VAL A 19 0.74 24.78 44.21
CA VAL A 19 0.83 26.26 44.27
C VAL A 19 -0.41 26.93 44.88
N ASP A 20 -1.57 26.29 44.77
CA ASP A 20 -2.86 26.68 45.33
C ASP A 20 -3.05 26.23 46.79
N LYS A 21 -2.02 25.60 47.39
CA LYS A 21 -2.04 24.96 48.71
C LYS A 21 -2.99 23.77 48.80
N ILE A 22 -3.37 23.17 47.68
CA ILE A 22 -4.14 21.92 47.63
C ILE A 22 -3.15 20.75 47.46
N LEU A 23 -3.44 19.61 48.10
CA LEU A 23 -2.63 18.40 47.95
C LEU A 23 -2.87 17.76 46.58
N ILE A 24 -1.81 17.65 45.78
CA ILE A 24 -1.77 16.95 44.50
C ILE A 24 -1.63 15.46 44.78
N LYS A 25 -2.61 14.68 44.31
CA LYS A 25 -2.66 13.21 44.48
C LYS A 25 -2.48 12.42 43.19
N ASN A 26 -2.48 13.09 42.05
CA ASN A 26 -2.39 12.48 40.72
C ASN A 26 -1.47 13.30 39.82
N GLY A 27 -0.80 12.65 38.87
CA GLY A 27 0.05 13.31 37.89
C GLY A 27 -0.70 13.70 36.61
N ALA A 28 -0.10 14.59 35.83
CA ALA A 28 -0.65 14.99 34.53
C ALA A 28 -0.66 13.83 33.52
N ILE A 29 0.34 12.94 33.58
CA ILE A 29 0.44 11.76 32.73
C ILE A 29 -0.61 10.73 33.13
N ASP A 30 -0.73 10.41 34.42
CA ASP A 30 -1.71 9.39 34.85
C ASP A 30 -3.15 9.87 34.64
N TYR A 31 -3.42 11.17 34.83
CA TYR A 31 -4.73 11.73 34.48
C TYR A 31 -5.04 11.54 33.00
N TRP A 32 -4.08 11.85 32.13
CA TRP A 32 -4.26 11.68 30.68
C TRP A 32 -4.46 10.21 30.31
N GLU A 33 -3.69 9.28 30.89
CA GLU A 33 -3.81 7.84 30.64
C GLU A 33 -5.15 7.29 31.13
N ALA A 34 -5.62 7.73 32.30
CA ALA A 34 -6.93 7.36 32.82
C ALA A 34 -8.09 7.87 31.95
N GLU A 35 -7.97 9.09 31.41
CA GLU A 35 -8.99 9.65 30.52
C GLU A 35 -9.04 8.86 29.19
N VAL A 36 -7.87 8.56 28.61
CA VAL A 36 -7.74 7.68 27.43
C VAL A 36 -8.38 6.32 27.68
N ASP A 37 -8.08 5.69 28.82
CA ASP A 37 -8.64 4.39 29.19
C ASP A 37 -10.18 4.44 29.31
N SER A 38 -10.72 5.54 29.82
CA SER A 38 -12.17 5.72 29.96
C SER A 38 -12.88 5.90 28.62
N LEU A 39 -12.19 6.46 27.62
CA LEU A 39 -12.74 6.75 26.29
C LEU A 39 -12.51 5.62 25.28
N LYS A 40 -11.85 4.51 25.65
CA LYS A 40 -11.57 3.37 24.74
C LYS A 40 -12.81 2.79 24.06
N SER A 41 -13.98 2.87 24.69
CA SER A 41 -15.25 2.38 24.12
C SER A 41 -15.91 3.37 23.14
N ASP A 42 -15.46 4.62 23.10
CA ASP A 42 -15.99 5.67 22.22
C ASP A 42 -14.85 6.27 21.38
N ALA A 43 -14.70 5.73 20.16
CA ALA A 43 -13.62 6.11 19.27
C ALA A 43 -13.66 7.58 18.85
N ASP A 44 -14.85 8.17 18.74
CA ASP A 44 -15.01 9.57 18.32
C ASP A 44 -14.59 10.50 19.45
N ALA A 45 -15.05 10.23 20.68
CA ALA A 45 -14.64 10.99 21.86
C ALA A 45 -13.14 10.85 22.15
N LEU A 46 -12.58 9.64 21.98
CA LEU A 46 -11.15 9.40 22.13
C LEU A 46 -10.31 10.17 21.10
N ASN A 47 -10.74 10.19 19.83
CA ASN A 47 -10.07 10.95 18.78
C ASN A 47 -10.07 12.46 19.10
N GLU A 48 -11.20 12.99 19.56
CA GLU A 48 -11.29 14.40 19.95
C GLU A 48 -10.40 14.72 21.16
N PHE A 49 -10.34 13.83 22.15
CA PHE A 49 -9.45 13.98 23.30
C PHE A 49 -7.98 14.05 22.87
N TYR A 50 -7.53 13.19 21.95
CA TYR A 50 -6.17 13.22 21.43
C TYR A 50 -5.84 14.50 20.66
N ARG A 51 -6.81 15.09 19.95
CA ARG A 51 -6.63 16.40 19.28
C ARG A 51 -6.46 17.54 20.28
N GLN A 52 -7.25 17.54 21.35
CA GLN A 52 -7.21 18.58 22.38
C GLN A 52 -5.97 18.46 23.26
N PHE A 53 -5.56 17.23 23.57
CA PHE A 53 -4.45 16.92 24.47
C PHE A 53 -3.43 15.96 23.81
N PRO A 54 -2.68 16.42 22.79
CA PRO A 54 -1.74 15.57 22.07
C PRO A 54 -0.50 15.24 22.91
N ARG A 55 -0.09 13.96 22.90
CA ARG A 55 1.19 13.48 23.50
C ARG A 55 2.25 13.11 22.47
N THR A 56 1.82 12.75 21.26
CA THR A 56 2.70 12.41 20.14
C THR A 56 2.52 13.41 19.01
N GLU A 57 3.48 13.42 18.08
CA GLU A 57 3.36 14.21 16.85
C GLU A 57 2.14 13.76 16.02
N SER A 58 1.86 12.45 15.98
CA SER A 58 0.69 11.90 15.30
C SER A 58 -0.63 12.41 15.88
N HIS A 59 -0.74 12.54 17.21
CA HIS A 59 -1.92 13.14 17.86
C HIS A 59 -2.13 14.60 17.43
N ALA A 60 -1.04 15.37 17.36
CA ALA A 60 -1.10 16.79 17.00
C ALA A 60 -1.52 17.01 15.53
N PHE A 61 -1.28 16.02 14.66
CA PHE A 61 -1.65 16.07 13.24
C PHE A 61 -2.94 15.31 12.90
N ARG A 62 -3.71 14.86 13.91
CA ARG A 62 -5.05 14.31 13.68
C ARG A 62 -5.97 15.41 13.20
N ASP A 63 -6.54 15.20 12.02
CA ASP A 63 -7.54 16.07 11.45
C ASP A 63 -8.90 15.36 11.46
N GLU A 64 -9.96 16.14 11.66
CA GLU A 64 -11.35 15.72 11.54
C GLU A 64 -11.77 15.66 10.06
N SER A 65 -10.80 15.51 9.15
CA SER A 65 -10.97 15.89 7.76
C SER A 65 -12.16 15.16 7.15
N LYS A 66 -13.27 15.88 6.97
CA LYS A 66 -14.49 15.41 6.27
C LYS A 66 -14.25 15.07 4.79
N GLN A 67 -13.00 15.17 4.33
CA GLN A 67 -12.58 14.94 2.96
C GLN A 67 -12.10 13.50 2.74
N SER A 68 -11.57 12.84 3.77
CA SER A 68 -11.10 11.46 3.61
C SER A 68 -12.31 10.53 3.50
N ILE A 69 -12.29 9.73 2.45
CA ILE A 69 -13.32 8.73 2.16
C ILE A 69 -13.09 7.43 2.94
N PHE A 70 -11.99 7.32 3.70
CA PHE A 70 -11.60 6.10 4.39
C PHE A 70 -12.00 6.11 5.87
N ASN A 71 -12.01 4.92 6.48
CA ASN A 71 -12.28 4.73 7.89
C ASN A 71 -11.12 5.25 8.76
N LEU A 72 -11.21 6.53 9.15
CA LEU A 72 -10.21 7.22 9.96
C LEU A 72 -9.97 6.54 11.31
N THR A 73 -11.01 5.97 11.92
CA THR A 73 -10.90 5.28 13.21
C THR A 73 -9.93 4.10 13.12
N LYS A 74 -10.08 3.22 12.11
CA LYS A 74 -9.16 2.09 11.91
C LYS A 74 -7.73 2.56 11.62
N ILE A 75 -7.57 3.60 10.81
CA ILE A 75 -6.27 4.16 10.48
C ILE A 75 -5.57 4.70 11.74
N TYR A 76 -6.26 5.51 12.54
CA TYR A 76 -5.68 6.10 13.75
C TYR A 76 -5.37 5.05 14.83
N GLN A 77 -6.23 4.04 15.00
CA GLN A 77 -5.92 2.90 15.87
C GLN A 77 -4.62 2.21 15.48
N GLN A 78 -4.40 2.01 14.18
CA GLN A 78 -3.17 1.42 13.67
C GLN A 78 -1.95 2.34 13.89
N ILE A 79 -2.10 3.65 13.70
CA ILE A 79 -1.04 4.63 13.97
C ILE A 79 -0.66 4.58 15.46
N ASP A 80 -1.64 4.56 16.36
CA ASP A 80 -1.42 4.50 17.81
C ASP A 80 -0.73 3.21 18.24
N TYR A 81 -1.10 2.09 17.62
CA TYR A 81 -0.43 0.81 17.84
C TYR A 81 1.03 0.84 17.36
N ASN A 82 1.29 1.43 16.20
CA ASN A 82 2.65 1.59 15.69
C ASN A 82 3.50 2.54 16.57
N ASP A 83 2.89 3.55 17.20
CA ASP A 83 3.58 4.51 18.06
C ASP A 83 3.84 3.98 19.48
N SER A 84 2.92 3.17 20.01
CA SER A 84 3.07 2.49 21.31
C SER A 84 4.05 1.31 21.26
N THR A 85 4.29 0.78 20.06
CA THR A 85 5.26 -0.29 19.85
C THR A 85 6.63 0.29 19.46
N ILE A 86 7.73 -0.32 19.91
CA ILE A 86 9.09 0.13 19.57
C ILE A 86 9.30 0.04 18.04
N ARG A 87 9.32 1.20 17.36
CA ARG A 87 9.45 1.35 15.90
C ARG A 87 10.64 0.58 15.31
N GLU A 88 11.74 0.46 16.05
CA GLU A 88 12.97 -0.25 15.63
C GLU A 88 12.80 -1.77 15.48
N HIS A 89 11.73 -2.36 16.03
CA HIS A 89 11.45 -3.79 15.89
C HIS A 89 10.63 -4.16 14.64
N HIS A 90 10.08 -3.18 13.91
CA HIS A 90 9.07 -3.44 12.87
C HIS A 90 9.53 -3.15 11.45
N THR A 91 10.45 -2.20 11.26
CA THR A 91 10.99 -1.90 9.93
C THR A 91 12.50 -1.68 9.96
N THR A 92 13.17 -2.13 8.91
CA THR A 92 14.60 -1.89 8.66
C THR A 92 14.73 -0.95 7.48
N ARG A 93 15.54 0.11 7.62
CA ARG A 93 15.92 0.95 6.48
C ARG A 93 17.13 0.39 5.75
N GLY A 94 17.15 0.55 4.44
CA GLY A 94 18.26 0.10 3.62
C GLY A 94 18.12 0.36 2.13
N SER A 95 18.98 -0.30 1.37
CA SER A 95 19.09 -0.15 -0.08
C SER A 95 19.37 -1.48 -0.76
N PHE A 96 18.87 -1.61 -2.00
CA PHE A 96 19.21 -2.71 -2.88
C PHE A 96 20.38 -2.34 -3.78
N HIS A 97 21.27 -3.30 -4.01
CA HIS A 97 22.41 -3.13 -4.91
C HIS A 97 22.62 -4.36 -5.77
N TRP A 98 23.08 -4.15 -6.99
CA TRP A 98 23.61 -5.23 -7.81
C TRP A 98 24.88 -5.81 -7.18
N ARG A 99 24.96 -7.13 -7.15
CA ARG A 99 26.13 -7.85 -6.65
C ARG A 99 27.38 -7.39 -7.41
N ASP A 100 28.39 -7.01 -6.65
CA ASP A 100 29.68 -6.54 -7.17
C ASP A 100 29.55 -5.31 -8.11
N GLY A 101 28.44 -4.58 -8.05
CA GLY A 101 28.14 -3.45 -8.93
C GLY A 101 27.85 -3.83 -10.38
N VAL A 102 27.71 -5.12 -10.69
CA VAL A 102 27.47 -5.61 -12.06
C VAL A 102 25.98 -5.58 -12.34
N GLN A 103 25.53 -4.70 -13.24
CA GLN A 103 24.13 -4.59 -13.64
C GLN A 103 23.55 -5.94 -14.08
N ASP A 104 22.28 -6.18 -13.75
CA ASP A 104 21.53 -7.41 -14.06
C ASP A 104 22.11 -8.69 -13.43
N SER A 105 22.97 -8.55 -12.41
CA SER A 105 23.44 -9.66 -11.57
C SER A 105 22.45 -9.98 -10.43
N LYS A 106 22.89 -10.68 -9.38
CA LYS A 106 22.03 -10.90 -8.20
C LYS A 106 21.87 -9.59 -7.42
N VAL A 107 20.67 -9.29 -6.98
CA VAL A 107 20.40 -8.14 -6.09
C VAL A 107 20.67 -8.54 -4.64
N ILE A 108 21.29 -7.63 -3.89
CA ILE A 108 21.60 -7.78 -2.47
C ILE A 108 20.90 -6.66 -1.71
N TRP A 109 20.21 -7.01 -0.62
CA TRP A 109 19.72 -6.06 0.37
C TRP A 109 20.81 -5.73 1.38
N THR A 110 20.98 -4.45 1.72
CA THR A 110 21.89 -4.02 2.78
C THR A 110 21.19 -3.00 3.68
N PRO A 111 21.06 -3.28 4.99
CA PRO A 111 20.60 -2.29 5.96
C PRO A 111 21.49 -1.06 5.95
N ASP A 112 20.88 0.12 5.83
CA ASP A 112 21.54 1.43 5.82
C ASP A 112 20.54 2.47 6.33
N SER A 113 20.93 3.25 7.34
CA SER A 113 20.10 4.33 7.90
C SER A 113 19.82 5.44 6.89
N ARG A 114 20.66 5.58 5.85
CA ARG A 114 20.49 6.52 4.73
C ARG A 114 19.74 5.90 3.55
N GLY A 115 19.37 4.63 3.65
CA GLY A 115 18.58 3.94 2.65
C GLY A 115 17.21 4.57 2.42
N ARG A 116 16.70 4.45 1.20
CA ARG A 116 15.38 4.99 0.81
C ARG A 116 14.25 4.00 0.99
N PHE A 117 14.57 2.72 1.19
CA PHE A 117 13.59 1.68 1.42
C PHE A 117 13.39 1.47 2.92
N SER A 118 12.12 1.33 3.31
CA SER A 118 11.72 0.80 4.60
C SER A 118 11.08 -0.56 4.37
N VAL A 119 11.57 -1.61 5.03
CA VAL A 119 11.05 -2.98 4.86
C VAL A 119 10.72 -3.60 6.20
N SER A 120 9.57 -4.27 6.30
CA SER A 120 9.20 -5.09 7.47
C SER A 120 9.49 -6.58 7.27
N TRP A 121 9.68 -7.02 6.03
CA TRP A 121 9.99 -8.41 5.71
C TRP A 121 11.05 -8.55 4.62
N ILE A 122 12.04 -9.40 4.90
CA ILE A 122 13.05 -9.87 3.95
C ILE A 122 12.80 -11.37 3.72
N PRO A 123 12.57 -11.81 2.46
CA PRO A 123 12.36 -13.22 2.14
C PRO A 123 13.55 -14.10 2.52
N SER A 124 13.30 -15.39 2.73
CA SER A 124 14.37 -16.38 2.88
C SER A 124 15.21 -16.51 1.60
N LYS A 125 16.46 -16.98 1.73
CA LYS A 125 17.42 -17.05 0.60
C LYS A 125 16.93 -17.88 -0.59
N SER A 126 16.01 -18.83 -0.38
CA SER A 126 15.48 -19.70 -1.42
C SER A 126 14.55 -18.97 -2.39
N ILE A 127 13.82 -17.96 -1.91
CA ILE A 127 12.88 -17.19 -2.72
C ILE A 127 13.44 -15.81 -3.11
N GLN A 128 14.56 -15.36 -2.54
CA GLN A 128 15.28 -14.18 -3.00
C GLN A 128 15.81 -14.35 -4.43
N ASN A 129 15.72 -13.29 -5.25
CA ASN A 129 16.19 -13.26 -6.64
C ASN A 129 15.59 -14.40 -7.50
N ASN A 130 14.40 -14.89 -7.15
CA ASN A 130 13.72 -15.93 -7.90
C ASN A 130 13.17 -15.35 -9.22
N VAL A 131 14.01 -15.40 -10.26
CA VAL A 131 13.72 -14.91 -11.61
C VAL A 131 14.06 -16.01 -12.60
N TYR A 132 13.13 -16.31 -13.50
CA TYR A 132 13.34 -17.31 -14.55
C TYR A 132 13.23 -16.69 -15.94
N ASN A 133 13.98 -17.23 -16.90
CA ASN A 133 13.94 -16.79 -18.28
C ASN A 133 13.06 -17.72 -19.11
N ARG A 134 12.17 -17.12 -19.90
CA ARG A 134 11.36 -17.82 -20.91
C ARG A 134 11.38 -17.01 -22.19
N ASN A 135 11.75 -17.65 -23.30
CA ASN A 135 11.83 -17.02 -24.63
C ASN A 135 12.67 -15.73 -24.67
N GLY A 136 13.78 -15.68 -23.92
CA GLY A 136 14.68 -14.52 -23.88
C GLY A 136 14.19 -13.35 -23.04
N THR A 137 13.10 -13.53 -22.27
CA THR A 137 12.57 -12.51 -21.34
C THR A 137 12.53 -13.03 -19.91
N ALA A 138 12.83 -12.17 -18.95
CA ALA A 138 12.83 -12.47 -17.54
C ALA A 138 11.41 -12.39 -16.95
N HIS A 139 11.09 -13.31 -16.03
CA HIS A 139 9.80 -13.42 -15.35
C HIS A 139 9.96 -13.51 -13.83
N PRO A 140 9.02 -12.95 -13.06
CA PRO A 140 8.99 -13.07 -11.61
C PRO A 140 8.63 -14.50 -11.19
N GLY A 141 9.46 -15.14 -10.37
CA GLY A 141 9.23 -16.50 -9.86
C GLY A 141 8.28 -16.57 -8.66
N ASN A 142 8.05 -15.46 -7.97
CA ASN A 142 7.22 -15.37 -6.76
C ASN A 142 5.91 -14.61 -6.98
N GLU A 143 5.38 -14.60 -8.21
CA GLU A 143 4.12 -13.91 -8.53
C GLU A 143 2.90 -14.41 -7.73
N HIS A 144 2.99 -15.61 -7.15
CA HIS A 144 1.95 -16.20 -6.29
C HIS A 144 1.96 -15.63 -4.87
N ILE A 145 3.11 -15.11 -4.39
CA ILE A 145 3.27 -14.57 -3.04
C ILE A 145 2.76 -13.13 -2.94
N GLY A 146 3.04 -12.29 -3.94
CA GLY A 146 2.72 -10.88 -3.86
C GLY A 146 3.03 -10.10 -5.13
N SER A 147 2.83 -8.78 -5.04
CA SER A 147 3.10 -7.84 -6.13
C SER A 147 3.50 -6.47 -5.57
N PHE A 148 4.08 -5.64 -6.43
CA PHE A 148 4.36 -4.24 -6.17
C PHE A 148 3.36 -3.32 -6.86
N GLY A 149 3.18 -2.12 -6.31
CA GLY A 149 2.51 -0.98 -6.93
C GLY A 149 3.42 0.23 -6.97
N CYS A 150 3.43 0.97 -8.08
CA CYS A 150 4.33 2.11 -8.25
C CYS A 150 3.68 3.29 -8.96
N ASP A 151 3.81 4.47 -8.33
CA ASP A 151 3.61 5.76 -8.96
C ASP A 151 4.99 6.34 -9.34
N SER A 152 5.19 6.53 -10.63
CA SER A 152 6.48 6.89 -11.20
C SER A 152 6.56 8.37 -11.54
N TYR A 153 7.76 8.87 -11.82
CA TYR A 153 7.97 10.21 -12.38
C TYR A 153 9.05 10.18 -13.46
N ASP A 154 8.87 11.02 -14.48
CA ASP A 154 9.75 11.03 -15.66
C ASP A 154 10.77 12.18 -15.64
N ILE A 155 10.53 13.26 -14.88
CA ILE A 155 11.34 14.48 -14.94
C ILE A 155 12.16 14.63 -13.66
N SER A 156 13.49 14.68 -13.81
CA SER A 156 14.43 14.82 -12.70
C SER A 156 14.49 16.25 -12.12
N ALA A 157 14.28 17.28 -12.94
CA ALA A 157 14.35 18.69 -12.53
C ALA A 157 12.95 19.33 -12.50
N VAL A 158 12.60 19.94 -11.37
CA VAL A 158 11.37 20.75 -11.26
C VAL A 158 11.71 22.23 -11.38
N VAL A 159 11.12 22.89 -12.37
CA VAL A 159 11.21 24.35 -12.53
C VAL A 159 10.08 24.95 -11.69
N GLY A 160 10.38 25.42 -10.48
CA GLY A 160 9.46 26.28 -9.71
C GLY A 160 8.79 25.71 -8.45
N GLY A 161 9.15 24.53 -7.95
CA GLY A 161 8.60 24.02 -6.68
C GLY A 161 8.54 22.50 -6.59
N ARG A 162 8.41 21.97 -5.37
CA ARG A 162 8.35 20.53 -5.01
C ARG A 162 7.43 19.75 -5.97
N GLY A 163 8.00 19.03 -6.93
CA GLY A 163 7.21 18.02 -7.64
C GLY A 163 7.12 16.75 -6.79
N SER A 164 6.12 15.92 -7.08
CA SER A 164 5.82 14.71 -6.32
C SER A 164 6.99 13.71 -6.34
N ASN A 165 7.02 12.84 -5.32
CA ASN A 165 8.05 11.81 -5.19
C ASN A 165 7.71 10.61 -6.07
N GLY A 166 8.71 9.77 -6.34
CA GLY A 166 8.42 8.41 -6.79
C GLY A 166 8.06 7.56 -5.59
N SER A 167 7.06 6.71 -5.75
CA SER A 167 6.62 5.82 -4.69
C SER A 167 6.47 4.38 -5.18
N LEU A 168 6.81 3.45 -4.29
CA LEU A 168 6.74 2.01 -4.51
C LEU A 168 6.33 1.34 -3.21
N HIS A 169 5.32 0.47 -3.31
CA HIS A 169 4.87 -0.37 -2.20
C HIS A 169 4.89 -1.84 -2.61
N GLY A 170 5.42 -2.68 -1.74
CA GLY A 170 5.34 -4.14 -1.86
C GLY A 170 4.27 -4.68 -0.93
N MET A 171 3.38 -5.53 -1.45
CA MET A 171 2.31 -6.16 -0.69
C MET A 171 2.21 -7.66 -1.03
N THR A 172 2.15 -8.50 -0.01
CA THR A 172 1.81 -9.91 -0.20
C THR A 172 0.30 -10.11 -0.37
N LYS A 173 -0.10 -11.27 -0.88
CA LYS A 173 -1.51 -11.67 -0.98
C LYS A 173 -1.69 -13.02 -0.30
N PHE A 174 -2.89 -13.57 -0.35
CA PHE A 174 -3.10 -14.93 0.11
C PHE A 174 -2.20 -15.93 -0.64
N HIS A 175 -1.39 -16.66 0.12
CA HIS A 175 -0.54 -17.75 -0.35
C HIS A 175 -0.35 -18.79 0.77
N MET A 176 0.37 -19.88 0.48
CA MET A 176 0.65 -20.96 1.45
C MET A 176 2.14 -21.05 1.83
N ASP A 177 2.99 -20.19 1.25
CA ASP A 177 4.42 -20.15 1.54
C ASP A 177 4.76 -19.44 2.86
N GLU A 178 6.00 -19.59 3.32
CA GLU A 178 6.54 -18.93 4.52
C GLU A 178 6.87 -17.46 4.25
N ALA A 179 5.82 -16.64 4.17
CA ALA A 179 5.88 -15.18 4.04
C ALA A 179 4.67 -14.53 4.73
N PRO A 180 4.71 -13.21 5.03
CA PRO A 180 3.56 -12.48 5.56
C PRO A 180 2.38 -12.56 4.60
N VAL A 181 1.14 -12.63 5.10
CA VAL A 181 -0.04 -12.82 4.25
C VAL A 181 -0.92 -11.57 4.25
N ASN A 182 -1.20 -11.04 3.07
CA ASN A 182 -1.97 -9.79 2.89
C ASN A 182 -1.37 -8.59 3.62
N GLU A 183 -0.05 -8.50 3.73
CA GLU A 183 0.64 -7.43 4.44
C GLU A 183 1.48 -6.57 3.50
N PHE A 184 1.56 -5.27 3.80
CA PHE A 184 2.57 -4.40 3.21
C PHE A 184 3.93 -4.67 3.84
N PHE A 185 4.91 -4.97 3.00
CA PHE A 185 6.25 -5.35 3.45
C PHE A 185 7.37 -4.39 3.05
N LEU A 186 7.11 -3.48 2.11
CA LEU A 186 8.08 -2.52 1.61
C LEU A 186 7.40 -1.19 1.29
N GLU A 187 8.01 -0.09 1.75
CA GLU A 187 7.68 1.29 1.39
C GLU A 187 8.94 1.99 0.87
N TYR A 188 8.81 2.66 -0.27
CA TYR A 188 9.77 3.60 -0.80
C TYR A 188 9.00 4.84 -1.23
N ILE A 189 9.35 6.02 -0.70
CA ILE A 189 8.76 7.29 -1.12
C ILE A 189 9.85 8.36 -1.10
N ALA A 190 10.46 8.59 -2.25
CA ALA A 190 11.59 9.51 -2.39
C ALA A 190 11.74 10.03 -3.82
N ARG A 191 12.52 11.10 -3.96
CA ARG A 191 12.94 11.64 -5.25
C ARG A 191 14.46 11.68 -5.34
N PRO A 192 15.11 10.62 -5.85
CA PRO A 192 16.53 10.63 -6.19
C PRO A 192 16.93 11.78 -7.13
N GLN A 193 18.24 12.00 -7.23
CA GLN A 193 18.82 13.05 -8.08
C GLN A 193 18.43 12.89 -9.56
N THR A 194 18.27 11.66 -10.02
CA THR A 194 17.81 11.35 -11.39
C THR A 194 16.71 10.31 -11.36
N ALA A 195 15.78 10.38 -12.31
CA ALA A 195 14.73 9.39 -12.48
C ALA A 195 15.30 7.98 -12.75
N GLU A 196 16.46 7.89 -13.40
CA GLU A 196 17.16 6.64 -13.68
C GLU A 196 17.59 5.90 -12.40
N ILE A 197 18.02 6.63 -11.35
CA ILE A 197 18.31 6.01 -10.05
C ILE A 197 17.04 5.37 -9.48
N PHE A 198 15.92 6.09 -9.53
CA PHE A 198 14.63 5.56 -9.09
C PHE A 198 14.23 4.31 -9.90
N PHE A 199 14.43 4.32 -11.23
CA PHE A 199 14.09 3.18 -12.08
C PHE A 199 14.92 1.93 -11.75
N GLU A 200 16.23 2.08 -11.53
CA GLU A 200 17.10 0.98 -11.11
C GLU A 200 16.72 0.44 -9.73
N GLU A 201 16.42 1.32 -8.78
CA GLU A 201 16.01 0.94 -7.42
C GLU A 201 14.71 0.12 -7.42
N VAL A 202 13.72 0.56 -8.19
CA VAL A 202 12.45 -0.15 -8.37
C VAL A 202 12.67 -1.52 -9.04
N LEU A 203 13.50 -1.57 -10.09
CA LEU A 203 13.83 -2.82 -10.78
C LEU A 203 14.52 -3.81 -9.84
N MET A 204 15.52 -3.36 -9.09
CA MET A 204 16.24 -4.18 -8.12
C MET A 204 15.31 -4.72 -7.03
N ALA A 205 14.39 -3.92 -6.50
CA ALA A 205 13.40 -4.37 -5.54
C ALA A 205 12.52 -5.50 -6.13
N CYS A 206 11.99 -5.31 -7.34
CA CYS A 206 11.18 -6.33 -8.02
C CYS A 206 11.94 -7.65 -8.22
N ILE A 207 13.21 -7.56 -8.62
CA ILE A 207 14.08 -8.73 -8.84
C ILE A 207 14.42 -9.42 -7.53
N PHE A 208 14.80 -8.66 -6.49
CA PHE A 208 15.16 -9.23 -5.18
C PHE A 208 14.01 -10.04 -4.58
N TYR A 209 12.79 -9.52 -4.63
CA TYR A 209 11.61 -10.24 -4.14
C TYR A 209 11.06 -11.23 -5.17
N GLY A 210 11.50 -11.19 -6.42
CA GLY A 210 10.99 -12.04 -7.50
C GLY A 210 9.50 -11.83 -7.80
N MET A 211 8.95 -10.64 -7.54
CA MET A 211 7.51 -10.34 -7.66
C MET A 211 7.23 -9.35 -8.79
N PRO A 212 6.05 -9.44 -9.45
CA PRO A 212 5.63 -8.51 -10.48
C PRO A 212 5.24 -7.14 -9.91
N ILE A 213 5.09 -6.14 -10.79
CA ILE A 213 4.76 -4.75 -10.44
C ILE A 213 3.65 -4.18 -11.33
N LEU A 214 2.69 -3.48 -10.74
CA LEU A 214 1.71 -2.64 -11.45
C LEU A 214 2.15 -1.18 -11.39
N ILE A 215 2.41 -0.60 -12.55
CA ILE A 215 2.98 0.75 -12.69
C ILE A 215 1.94 1.68 -13.35
N GLU A 216 1.83 2.91 -12.86
CA GLU A 216 1.10 3.96 -13.57
C GLU A 216 1.72 4.24 -14.95
N ASN A 217 0.92 4.19 -16.02
CA ASN A 217 1.42 4.30 -17.39
C ASN A 217 1.40 5.71 -17.99
N ASN A 218 0.91 6.73 -17.25
CA ASN A 218 0.91 8.13 -17.71
C ASN A 218 2.36 8.64 -17.94
N LYS A 219 3.32 8.08 -17.20
CA LYS A 219 4.76 8.40 -17.26
C LYS A 219 5.53 7.12 -17.64
N PRO A 220 5.66 6.80 -18.95
CA PRO A 220 6.00 5.46 -19.38
C PRO A 220 7.51 5.13 -19.31
N ARG A 221 8.40 6.05 -18.92
CA ARG A 221 9.85 5.79 -18.99
C ARG A 221 10.28 4.63 -18.10
N LEU A 222 9.64 4.44 -16.94
CA LEU A 222 9.89 3.28 -16.08
C LEU A 222 9.49 1.97 -16.79
N LEU A 223 8.35 1.95 -17.50
CA LEU A 223 7.93 0.77 -18.27
C LEU A 223 8.89 0.45 -19.42
N TYR A 224 9.38 1.48 -20.13
CA TYR A 224 10.42 1.30 -21.13
C TYR A 224 11.73 0.82 -20.53
N HIS A 225 12.10 1.28 -19.33
CA HIS A 225 13.30 0.82 -18.63
C HIS A 225 13.24 -0.68 -18.37
N PHE A 226 12.14 -1.18 -17.79
CA PHE A 226 11.90 -2.62 -17.60
C PHE A 226 11.96 -3.39 -18.93
N LYS A 227 11.26 -2.90 -19.97
CA LYS A 227 11.21 -3.58 -21.27
C LYS A 227 12.59 -3.66 -21.93
N ASN A 228 13.31 -2.55 -22.01
CA ASN A 228 14.61 -2.48 -22.68
C ASN A 228 15.68 -3.31 -21.97
N ARG A 229 15.52 -3.53 -20.66
CA ARG A 229 16.37 -4.42 -19.84
C ARG A 229 15.94 -5.89 -19.86
N GLY A 230 14.90 -6.25 -20.61
CA GLY A 230 14.45 -7.66 -20.74
C GLY A 230 13.49 -8.12 -19.63
N TYR A 231 13.02 -7.21 -18.77
CA TYR A 231 12.14 -7.46 -17.64
C TYR A 231 10.68 -7.09 -17.91
N ARG A 232 10.26 -6.99 -19.18
CA ARG A 232 8.89 -6.63 -19.56
C ARG A 232 7.83 -7.44 -18.81
N ASN A 233 8.05 -8.74 -18.58
CA ASN A 233 7.04 -9.60 -17.95
C ASN A 233 6.91 -9.42 -16.43
N PHE A 234 7.75 -8.59 -15.81
CA PHE A 234 7.50 -8.09 -14.45
C PHE A 234 6.38 -7.05 -14.43
N CYS A 235 6.22 -6.27 -15.50
CA CYS A 235 5.20 -5.23 -15.57
C CYS A 235 3.82 -5.86 -15.84
N LEU A 236 2.92 -5.73 -14.87
CA LEU A 236 1.57 -6.22 -14.99
C LEU A 236 0.77 -5.36 -15.97
N ASN A 237 -0.11 -6.02 -16.72
CA ASN A 237 -1.18 -5.30 -17.42
C ASN A 237 -2.25 -4.91 -16.41
N ARG A 238 -2.99 -3.84 -16.71
CA ARG A 238 -4.11 -3.39 -15.89
C ARG A 238 -5.08 -4.56 -15.54
N PRO A 239 -5.47 -4.70 -14.26
CA PRO A 239 -6.28 -5.82 -13.79
C PRO A 239 -7.75 -5.76 -14.23
N ASP A 240 -8.25 -4.56 -14.55
CA ASP A 240 -9.66 -4.28 -14.89
C ASP A 240 -10.04 -4.63 -16.33
N LYS A 241 -9.07 -5.00 -17.18
CA LYS A 241 -9.33 -5.38 -18.58
C LYS A 241 -8.74 -6.74 -18.93
N LEU A 242 -9.54 -7.53 -19.63
CA LEU A 242 -9.07 -8.74 -20.28
C LEU A 242 -7.97 -8.42 -21.32
N TYR A 243 -6.98 -9.30 -21.44
CA TYR A 243 -5.84 -9.14 -22.34
C TYR A 243 -6.23 -8.78 -23.78
N ASN A 244 -7.28 -9.41 -24.30
CA ASN A 244 -7.77 -9.20 -25.67
C ASN A 244 -8.40 -7.80 -25.89
N LYS A 245 -8.73 -7.09 -24.81
CA LYS A 245 -9.27 -5.71 -24.85
C LYS A 245 -8.21 -4.64 -24.59
N LEU A 246 -6.97 -5.04 -24.30
CA LEU A 246 -5.85 -4.11 -24.15
C LEU A 246 -5.45 -3.52 -25.50
N SER A 247 -5.08 -2.24 -25.50
CA SER A 247 -4.43 -1.56 -26.62
C SER A 247 -3.06 -2.17 -26.93
N LYS A 248 -2.50 -1.86 -28.11
CA LYS A 248 -1.17 -2.34 -28.51
C LYS A 248 -0.10 -1.92 -27.49
N THR A 249 -0.12 -0.67 -27.06
CA THR A 249 0.82 -0.12 -26.07
C THR A 249 0.68 -0.80 -24.71
N GLU A 250 -0.55 -1.00 -24.21
CA GLU A 250 -0.78 -1.72 -22.95
C GLU A 250 -0.27 -3.17 -23.02
N ARG A 251 -0.42 -3.87 -24.15
CA ARG A 251 0.16 -5.21 -24.33
C ARG A 251 1.68 -5.17 -24.40
N GLU A 252 2.23 -4.15 -25.05
CA GLU A 252 3.66 -4.03 -25.29
C GLU A 252 4.46 -3.61 -24.04
N LEU A 253 3.88 -2.77 -23.17
CA LEU A 253 4.56 -2.21 -22.00
C LEU A 253 3.95 -2.63 -20.66
N GLY A 254 2.63 -2.79 -20.61
CA GLY A 254 1.88 -3.02 -19.38
C GLY A 254 1.44 -1.71 -18.73
N GLY A 255 1.23 -1.78 -17.42
CA GLY A 255 0.78 -0.68 -16.58
C GLY A 255 -0.72 -0.43 -16.65
N ILE A 256 -1.13 0.62 -15.94
CA ILE A 256 -2.53 1.07 -15.81
C ILE A 256 -2.60 2.60 -15.93
N PRO A 257 -3.58 3.16 -16.65
CA PRO A 257 -3.79 4.61 -16.68
C PRO A 257 -4.40 5.09 -15.37
N ASN A 258 -3.88 6.18 -14.81
CA ASN A 258 -4.36 6.74 -13.55
C ASN A 258 -5.37 7.90 -13.74
N SER A 259 -5.75 8.20 -14.98
CA SER A 259 -6.59 9.36 -15.34
C SER A 259 -8.08 9.06 -15.47
N SER A 260 -8.47 7.83 -15.81
CA SER A 260 -9.89 7.48 -15.99
C SER A 260 -10.63 7.38 -14.67
N GLU A 261 -11.83 7.94 -14.61
CA GLU A 261 -12.65 7.99 -13.39
C GLU A 261 -12.93 6.61 -12.79
N ASP A 262 -13.25 5.63 -13.63
CA ASP A 262 -13.45 4.24 -13.20
C ASP A 262 -12.23 3.65 -12.49
N VAL A 263 -11.01 4.00 -12.93
CA VAL A 263 -9.78 3.54 -12.30
C VAL A 263 -9.53 4.27 -10.98
N LYS A 264 -9.84 5.57 -10.90
CA LYS A 264 -9.73 6.31 -9.64
C LYS A 264 -10.66 5.72 -8.58
N GLN A 265 -11.91 5.44 -8.95
CA GLN A 265 -12.88 4.83 -8.05
C GLN A 265 -12.46 3.41 -7.65
N SER A 266 -12.01 2.59 -8.61
CA SER A 266 -11.52 1.24 -8.33
C SER A 266 -10.31 1.25 -7.40
N HIS A 267 -9.42 2.22 -7.55
CA HIS A 267 -8.25 2.44 -6.70
C HIS A 267 -8.65 2.83 -5.28
N ALA A 268 -9.55 3.80 -5.13
CA ALA A 268 -10.11 4.21 -3.84
C ALA A 268 -10.80 3.04 -3.13
N SER A 269 -11.69 2.32 -3.82
CA SER A 269 -12.39 1.16 -3.25
C SER A 269 -11.45 0.01 -2.90
N ALA A 270 -10.33 -0.15 -3.60
CA ALA A 270 -9.31 -1.15 -3.26
C ALA A 270 -8.67 -0.84 -1.90
N ILE A 271 -8.29 0.43 -1.68
CA ILE A 271 -7.71 0.89 -0.41
C ILE A 271 -8.74 0.78 0.71
N GLU A 272 -9.96 1.27 0.49
CA GLU A 272 -11.05 1.20 1.46
C GLU A 272 -11.32 -0.25 1.89
N SER A 273 -11.46 -1.18 0.94
CA SER A 273 -11.67 -2.59 1.27
C SER A 273 -10.49 -3.21 2.01
N TYR A 274 -9.26 -2.80 1.70
CA TYR A 274 -8.08 -3.26 2.42
C TYR A 274 -8.06 -2.74 3.85
N ILE A 275 -8.37 -1.45 4.07
CA ILE A 275 -8.48 -0.85 5.40
C ILE A 275 -9.51 -1.60 6.24
N GLU A 276 -10.70 -1.83 5.69
CA GLU A 276 -11.76 -2.53 6.42
C GLU A 276 -11.35 -3.93 6.87
N LYS A 277 -10.58 -4.65 6.03
CA LYS A 277 -10.21 -6.04 6.29
C LYS A 277 -8.95 -6.18 7.14
N PHE A 278 -7.95 -5.32 6.98
CA PHE A 278 -6.58 -5.59 7.45
C PHE A 278 -5.95 -4.49 8.29
N ILE A 279 -6.64 -3.37 8.54
CA ILE A 279 -6.12 -2.23 9.30
C ILE A 279 -6.95 -2.00 10.57
N GLY A 280 -6.27 -1.68 11.68
CA GLY A 280 -6.92 -1.37 12.95
C GLY A 280 -7.66 -2.56 13.55
N MET A 281 -8.53 -2.30 14.51
CA MET A 281 -9.33 -3.33 15.19
C MET A 281 -10.57 -3.67 14.36
N ASP A 282 -10.96 -4.95 14.34
CA ASP A 282 -12.23 -5.39 13.77
C ASP A 282 -13.26 -5.64 14.88
N LEU A 283 -13.80 -4.55 15.44
CA LEU A 283 -14.74 -4.61 16.56
C LEU A 283 -16.02 -5.42 16.25
N ALA A 284 -16.39 -5.54 14.97
CA ALA A 284 -17.54 -6.31 14.54
C ALA A 284 -17.24 -7.80 14.35
N GLY A 285 -15.96 -8.20 14.32
CA GLY A 285 -15.53 -9.58 14.07
C GLY A 285 -15.92 -10.11 12.68
N ASN A 286 -16.02 -9.23 11.68
CA ASN A 286 -16.49 -9.59 10.35
C ASN A 286 -15.41 -10.30 9.49
N TYR A 287 -14.14 -9.97 9.75
CA TYR A 287 -12.99 -10.36 8.95
C TYR A 287 -11.87 -10.96 9.78
N ARG A 288 -11.67 -10.48 11.01
CA ARG A 288 -10.62 -10.91 11.95
C ARG A 288 -11.18 -11.05 13.36
N ASP A 289 -10.44 -11.72 14.23
CA ASP A 289 -10.80 -11.80 15.65
C ASP A 289 -10.80 -10.39 16.27
N SER A 290 -11.79 -10.10 17.12
CA SER A 290 -12.00 -8.76 17.67
C SER A 290 -10.85 -8.25 18.54
N ASP A 291 -10.04 -9.17 19.05
CA ASP A 291 -8.89 -8.88 19.91
C ASP A 291 -7.58 -8.72 19.11
N GLU A 292 -7.61 -8.95 17.79
CA GLU A 292 -6.44 -8.86 16.91
C GLU A 292 -6.44 -7.53 16.12
N ILE A 293 -5.34 -6.78 16.23
CA ILE A 293 -5.14 -5.58 15.44
C ILE A 293 -4.54 -5.90 14.07
N GLY A 294 -4.83 -5.05 13.09
CA GLY A 294 -4.28 -5.16 11.74
C GLY A 294 -2.78 -4.92 11.70
N THR A 295 -2.20 -5.17 10.53
CA THR A 295 -0.76 -4.99 10.33
C THR A 295 -0.51 -4.00 9.18
N MET A 296 0.00 -2.82 9.55
CA MET A 296 0.54 -1.85 8.60
C MET A 296 1.72 -1.12 9.23
N PRO A 297 2.96 -1.57 8.97
CA PRO A 297 4.13 -1.04 9.65
C PRO A 297 4.53 0.37 9.17
N PHE A 298 3.91 0.88 8.10
CA PHE A 298 4.29 2.15 7.47
C PHE A 298 3.34 3.28 7.86
N THR A 299 3.65 3.95 8.99
CA THR A 299 2.87 5.09 9.50
C THR A 299 2.71 6.22 8.48
N ARG A 300 3.73 6.50 7.67
CA ARG A 300 3.66 7.53 6.62
C ARG A 300 2.54 7.25 5.61
N THR A 301 2.35 5.99 5.22
CA THR A 301 1.26 5.61 4.32
C THR A 301 -0.10 5.70 5.01
N LEU A 302 -0.20 5.34 6.30
CA LEU A 302 -1.43 5.51 7.08
C LEU A 302 -1.85 6.99 7.18
N GLU A 303 -0.90 7.89 7.42
CA GLU A 303 -1.14 9.34 7.45
C GLU A 303 -1.57 9.90 6.08
N ASP A 304 -1.01 9.35 4.99
CA ASP A 304 -1.36 9.71 3.62
C ASP A 304 -2.79 9.25 3.27
N TRP A 305 -3.18 8.02 3.67
CA TRP A 305 -4.56 7.54 3.58
C TRP A 305 -5.52 8.39 4.40
N ALA A 306 -5.17 8.76 5.64
CA ALA A 306 -6.02 9.57 6.51
C ALA A 306 -6.39 10.92 5.87
N LYS A 307 -5.54 11.46 4.98
CA LYS A 307 -5.73 12.76 4.33
C LYS A 307 -6.18 12.64 2.87
N PHE A 308 -6.34 11.44 2.35
CA PHE A 308 -6.53 11.19 0.93
C PHE A 308 -7.81 11.86 0.39
N ASP A 309 -7.63 12.70 -0.64
CA ASP A 309 -8.72 13.30 -1.41
C ASP A 309 -8.74 12.70 -2.82
N ILE A 310 -9.87 12.08 -3.19
CA ILE A 310 -10.07 11.48 -4.51
C ILE A 310 -9.99 12.51 -5.65
N ASN A 311 -10.27 13.78 -5.37
CA ASN A 311 -10.24 14.86 -6.36
C ASN A 311 -8.83 15.43 -6.55
N ASP A 312 -7.99 15.44 -5.50
CA ASP A 312 -6.61 15.96 -5.52
C ASP A 312 -5.57 14.89 -5.14
N ARG A 313 -5.50 13.86 -5.97
CA ARG A 313 -4.62 12.70 -5.80
C ARG A 313 -3.13 12.99 -5.96
N THR A 314 -2.76 14.15 -6.50
CA THR A 314 -1.37 14.48 -6.86
C THR A 314 -0.44 14.69 -5.66
N LYS A 315 -1.01 14.88 -4.47
CA LYS A 315 -0.27 15.08 -3.22
C LYS A 315 -0.02 13.78 -2.45
N PHE A 316 -0.66 12.69 -2.85
CA PHE A 316 -0.81 11.46 -2.08
C PHE A 316 -0.02 10.30 -2.69
N ASP A 317 1.28 10.50 -2.91
CA ASP A 317 2.17 9.55 -3.59
C ASP A 317 2.10 8.14 -2.95
N ALA A 318 1.98 8.07 -1.62
CA ALA A 318 1.88 6.80 -0.90
C ALA A 318 0.56 6.09 -1.18
N SER A 319 -0.56 6.83 -1.16
CA SER A 319 -1.88 6.28 -1.49
C SER A 319 -1.93 5.72 -2.92
N ILE A 320 -1.31 6.40 -3.90
CA ILE A 320 -1.33 5.94 -5.29
C ILE A 320 -0.62 4.59 -5.43
N SER A 321 0.64 4.53 -5.01
CA SER A 321 1.46 3.31 -5.09
C SER A 321 0.90 2.16 -4.24
N SER A 322 0.42 2.43 -3.03
CA SER A 322 -0.17 1.40 -2.17
C SER A 322 -1.47 0.82 -2.77
N GLY A 323 -2.35 1.68 -3.30
CA GLY A 323 -3.57 1.20 -3.95
C GLY A 323 -3.29 0.42 -5.24
N LEU A 324 -2.26 0.80 -6.00
CA LEU A 324 -1.80 0.01 -7.14
C LEU A 324 -1.31 -1.39 -6.72
N ALA A 325 -0.63 -1.51 -5.57
CA ALA A 325 -0.18 -2.80 -5.04
C ALA A 325 -1.36 -3.70 -4.66
N ILE A 326 -2.39 -3.12 -4.02
CA ILE A 326 -3.63 -3.83 -3.68
C ILE A 326 -4.34 -4.31 -4.95
N MET A 327 -4.51 -3.42 -5.94
CA MET A 327 -5.14 -3.76 -7.23
C MET A 327 -4.36 -4.86 -7.98
N ALA A 328 -3.03 -4.84 -7.91
CA ALA A 328 -2.16 -5.85 -8.51
C ALA A 328 -2.41 -7.25 -7.93
N ASN A 329 -2.68 -7.34 -6.64
CA ASN A 329 -2.97 -8.58 -5.94
C ASN A 329 -4.42 -9.06 -6.13
N GLN A 330 -5.35 -8.14 -6.41
CA GLN A 330 -6.79 -8.41 -6.52
C GLN A 330 -7.29 -8.60 -7.97
N LYS A 331 -6.45 -9.02 -8.91
CA LYS A 331 -6.80 -9.18 -10.35
C LYS A 331 -8.15 -9.85 -10.64
N HIS A 332 -8.55 -10.83 -9.84
CA HIS A 332 -9.77 -11.60 -10.05
C HIS A 332 -11.06 -10.83 -9.72
N ILE A 333 -10.99 -9.82 -8.84
CA ILE A 333 -12.14 -9.01 -8.42
C ILE A 333 -12.60 -8.08 -9.56
N TYR A 334 -11.67 -7.64 -10.41
CA TYR A 334 -11.93 -6.66 -11.46
C TYR A 334 -12.26 -7.27 -12.83
N ILE A 335 -12.31 -8.61 -12.94
CA ILE A 335 -12.69 -9.25 -14.20
C ILE A 335 -14.21 -9.10 -14.34
N PRO A 336 -14.72 -8.35 -15.33
CA PRO A 336 -16.16 -8.19 -15.50
C PRO A 336 -16.81 -9.55 -15.71
N GLU A 337 -17.91 -9.81 -14.99
CA GLU A 337 -18.70 -11.02 -15.20
C GLU A 337 -18.99 -11.20 -16.69
N LYS A 338 -18.65 -12.38 -17.18
CA LYS A 338 -18.89 -12.75 -18.57
C LYS A 338 -20.41 -12.83 -18.73
N LYS A 339 -21.05 -11.72 -19.13
CA LYS A 339 -22.44 -11.76 -19.59
C LYS A 339 -22.48 -12.78 -20.72
N GLU A 340 -23.03 -13.95 -20.44
CA GLU A 340 -23.28 -14.94 -21.48
C GLU A 340 -24.19 -14.25 -22.48
N SER A 341 -23.63 -13.86 -23.62
CA SER A 341 -24.44 -13.56 -24.78
C SER A 341 -25.18 -14.87 -25.07
N LYS A 342 -26.50 -14.89 -24.82
CA LYS A 342 -27.38 -15.89 -25.41
C LYS A 342 -27.28 -15.71 -26.92
N ILE A 343 -26.23 -16.26 -27.53
CA ILE A 343 -26.18 -16.42 -28.97
C ILE A 343 -27.25 -17.47 -29.24
N SER A 344 -28.44 -17.01 -29.65
CA SER A 344 -29.43 -17.89 -30.27
C SER A 344 -28.84 -18.33 -31.60
N ILE A 345 -28.11 -19.44 -31.58
CA ILE A 345 -27.66 -20.09 -32.80
C ILE A 345 -28.90 -20.76 -33.39
N ASN A 346 -29.59 -20.08 -34.32
CA ASN A 346 -30.63 -20.71 -35.11
C ASN A 346 -29.93 -21.67 -36.08
N PHE A 347 -29.90 -22.95 -35.73
CA PHE A 347 -29.43 -23.97 -36.65
C PHE A 347 -30.49 -24.16 -37.72
N ALA A 348 -30.11 -23.88 -38.97
CA ALA A 348 -30.97 -24.14 -40.12
C ALA A 348 -31.34 -25.64 -40.14
N ARG A 349 -32.63 -25.96 -39.98
CA ARG A 349 -33.13 -27.34 -40.03
C ARG A 349 -33.62 -27.63 -41.44
N TYR A 350 -33.18 -28.74 -42.02
CA TYR A 350 -33.62 -29.18 -43.35
C TYR A 350 -34.39 -30.50 -43.24
N SER A 351 -35.53 -30.61 -43.94
CA SER A 351 -36.23 -31.89 -44.14
C SER A 351 -35.68 -32.52 -45.41
N ASN A 352 -35.48 -33.84 -45.35
CA ASN A 352 -35.06 -34.68 -46.46
C ASN A 352 -36.15 -35.68 -46.85
N ASP A 353 -37.43 -35.36 -46.60
CA ASP A 353 -38.55 -36.27 -46.88
C ASP A 353 -38.94 -36.34 -48.38
N GLY A 354 -38.17 -35.67 -49.26
CA GLY A 354 -38.37 -35.66 -50.72
C GLY A 354 -37.07 -35.68 -51.52
N ASN A 355 -37.17 -35.64 -52.85
CA ASN A 355 -36.02 -35.70 -53.77
C ASN A 355 -35.08 -34.47 -53.72
N THR A 356 -35.46 -33.41 -53.01
CA THR A 356 -34.63 -32.23 -52.77
C THR A 356 -34.80 -31.74 -51.33
N SER A 357 -33.70 -31.38 -50.68
CA SER A 357 -33.71 -30.87 -49.31
C SER A 357 -34.42 -29.52 -49.21
N GLN A 358 -35.35 -29.38 -48.26
CA GLN A 358 -36.10 -28.15 -48.02
C GLN A 358 -35.80 -27.58 -46.63
N LEU A 359 -35.55 -26.27 -46.55
CA LEU A 359 -35.32 -25.55 -45.29
C LEU A 359 -36.65 -25.48 -44.50
N ILE A 360 -36.65 -25.91 -43.26
CA ILE A 360 -37.80 -25.91 -42.35
C ILE A 360 -37.73 -24.72 -41.38
N GLU A 361 -36.52 -24.35 -40.94
CA GLU A 361 -36.26 -23.25 -40.00
C GLU A 361 -34.86 -22.68 -40.23
#